data_AF-C9ZR68-F1
#
_entry.id   AF-C9ZR68-F1
#
_cell.length_a   1.000
_cell.length_b   1.000
_cell.length_c   1.000
_cell.angle_alpha   90.00
_cell.angle_beta   90.00
_cell.angle_gamma   90.00
#
_symmetry.space_group_name_H-M   'P 1'
#
loop_
_entity.id
_entity.type
_entity.pdbx_description
1 polymer ?
#
loop_
_entity_poly.entity_id
_entity_poly.type
_entity_poly.pdbx_seq_one_letter_code
_entity_poly.pdbx_strand_id
1 'polypeptide(L)'
;MIIDHERRAIDFSDNTTFVLDSNVLQRLRDAICSNDFYCNLVFDHNTFTDDAIGILAAILKGSNPIESLSLRSCSLKDLDIIHLAHAICTRKCLVHLDLSKNPGITSASSPEIGRIIQGVPTIKSIHLVGTGILEKNSSHLISALEGCFSLQVLELPFSVGYRVLDRTRELLKKNKTLSDVSDDLPEKAGRILMSQDSSEVGFFRQIRSHARSLKPQIIPSLATSDTESKRASNGYLASFPHLQQWVDPALMNAAMYIKVLDKRCNMLDEHLSEKRNRILARRGQTR
;
A
#
# COMPACT_ATOMS: atom_id res chain seq x y z
N MET A 1 12.23 -12.60 3.33
CA MET A 1 12.42 -11.59 4.41
C MET A 1 13.90 -11.43 4.68
N ILE A 2 14.41 -10.23 4.51
CA ILE A 2 15.81 -9.85 4.72
C ILE A 2 15.83 -8.84 5.86
N ILE A 3 16.69 -9.05 6.85
CA ILE A 3 16.87 -8.14 7.97
C ILE A 3 18.19 -7.40 7.77
N ASP A 4 18.13 -6.08 7.65
CA ASP A 4 19.28 -5.21 7.53
C ASP A 4 19.48 -4.47 8.87
N HIS A 5 20.49 -4.89 9.62
CA HIS A 5 20.81 -4.30 10.92
C HIS A 5 21.43 -2.89 10.80
N GLU A 6 22.15 -2.60 9.72
CA GLU A 6 22.81 -1.30 9.51
C GLU A 6 21.78 -0.24 9.20
N ARG A 7 20.83 -0.57 8.31
CA ARG A 7 19.72 0.31 7.95
C ARG A 7 18.54 0.22 8.91
N ARG A 8 18.62 -0.62 9.95
CA ARG A 8 17.55 -0.87 10.92
C ARG A 8 16.23 -1.21 10.20
N ALA A 9 16.34 -1.99 9.13
CA ALA A 9 15.26 -2.27 8.19
C ALA A 9 14.87 -3.74 8.17
N ILE A 10 13.57 -4.00 8.03
CA ILE A 10 13.02 -5.32 7.74
C ILE A 10 12.40 -5.26 6.36
N ASP A 11 12.94 -6.05 5.44
CA ASP A 11 12.57 -6.05 4.03
C ASP A 11 11.87 -7.37 3.64
N PHE A 12 10.65 -7.25 3.14
CA PHE A 12 9.83 -8.35 2.64
C PHE A 12 9.76 -8.40 1.11
N SER A 13 10.49 -7.55 0.40
CA SER A 13 10.41 -7.45 -1.07
C SER A 13 10.81 -8.74 -1.79
N ASP A 14 11.81 -9.45 -1.26
CA ASP A 14 12.21 -10.78 -1.73
C ASP A 14 11.35 -11.87 -1.07
N ASN A 15 10.05 -11.83 -1.35
CA ASN A 15 9.10 -12.85 -0.93
C ASN A 15 8.70 -13.70 -2.13
N THR A 16 8.90 -15.02 -2.03
CA THR A 16 8.60 -15.98 -3.10
C THR A 16 7.11 -16.11 -3.39
N THR A 17 6.25 -15.85 -2.41
CA THR A 17 4.79 -15.96 -2.58
C THR A 17 4.15 -14.68 -3.12
N PHE A 18 4.84 -13.53 -3.05
CA PHE A 18 4.32 -12.19 -3.36
C PHE A 18 3.03 -11.81 -2.60
N VAL A 19 2.63 -12.59 -1.59
CA VAL A 19 1.45 -12.35 -0.76
C VAL A 19 1.90 -12.30 0.69
N LEU A 20 1.56 -11.21 1.37
CA LEU A 20 1.71 -11.06 2.82
C LEU A 20 0.34 -11.27 3.46
N ASP A 21 0.21 -12.43 4.10
CA ASP A 21 -1.00 -12.81 4.81
C ASP A 21 -1.04 -12.21 6.23
N SER A 22 -2.18 -12.39 6.87
CA SER A 22 -2.40 -11.94 8.24
C SER A 22 -1.46 -12.62 9.24
N ASN A 23 -1.10 -13.89 9.03
CA ASN A 23 -0.22 -14.63 9.93
C ASN A 23 1.22 -14.09 9.93
N VAL A 24 1.78 -13.79 8.75
CA VAL A 24 3.11 -13.17 8.62
C VAL A 24 3.12 -11.81 9.30
N LEU A 25 2.11 -10.96 9.06
CA LEU A 25 2.07 -9.66 9.71
C LEU A 25 1.80 -9.74 11.22
N GLN A 26 1.04 -10.72 11.70
CA GLN A 26 0.88 -10.93 13.15
C GLN A 26 2.21 -11.29 13.81
N ARG A 27 2.97 -12.21 13.20
CA ARG A 27 4.31 -12.55 13.69
C ARG A 27 5.25 -11.35 13.63
N LEU A 28 5.15 -10.52 12.58
CA LEU A 28 5.94 -9.30 12.47
C LEU A 28 5.58 -8.31 13.59
N ARG A 29 4.27 -8.11 13.84
CA ARG A 29 3.79 -7.28 14.93
C ARG A 29 4.39 -7.74 16.26
N ASP A 30 4.33 -9.03 16.54
CA ASP A 30 4.79 -9.58 17.82
C ASP A 30 6.32 -9.46 17.94
N ALA A 31 7.06 -9.66 16.84
CA ALA A 31 8.50 -9.47 16.77
C ALA A 31 8.92 -8.00 16.99
N ILE A 32 8.26 -7.03 16.36
CA ILE A 32 8.59 -5.61 16.54
C ILE A 32 8.07 -5.12 17.90
N CYS A 33 6.95 -5.62 18.44
CA CYS A 33 6.48 -5.24 19.79
C CYS A 33 7.50 -5.51 20.90
N SER A 34 8.41 -6.47 20.69
CA SER A 34 9.49 -6.77 21.63
C SER A 34 10.80 -6.04 21.31
N ASN A 35 10.86 -5.27 20.22
CA ASN A 35 12.09 -4.68 19.69
C ASN A 35 11.85 -3.29 19.04
N ASP A 36 12.40 -2.25 19.65
CA ASP A 36 12.35 -0.86 19.18
C ASP A 36 13.51 -0.47 18.24
N PHE A 37 14.40 -1.41 17.92
CA PHE A 37 15.56 -1.17 17.08
C PHE A 37 15.19 -0.94 15.61
N TYR A 38 14.29 -1.74 15.04
CA TYR A 38 13.92 -1.67 13.62
C TYR A 38 12.84 -0.62 13.39
N CYS A 39 13.22 0.47 12.72
CA CYS A 39 12.33 1.60 12.42
C CYS A 39 11.93 1.69 10.94
N ASN A 40 12.51 0.87 10.07
CA ASN A 40 12.28 0.92 8.63
C ASN A 40 11.61 -0.38 8.15
N LEU A 41 10.44 -0.27 7.54
CA LEU A 41 9.69 -1.41 7.00
C LEU A 41 9.55 -1.28 5.49
N VAL A 42 9.97 -2.33 4.77
CA VAL A 42 9.88 -2.42 3.31
C VAL A 42 9.03 -3.63 2.95
N PHE A 43 7.91 -3.39 2.26
CA PHE A 43 6.98 -4.42 1.81
C PHE A 43 6.81 -4.46 0.29
N ASP A 44 7.73 -3.83 -0.43
CA ASP A 44 7.64 -3.64 -1.87
C ASP A 44 7.32 -4.94 -2.60
N HIS A 45 6.59 -4.84 -3.71
CA HIS A 45 6.25 -5.97 -4.58
C HIS A 45 5.44 -7.09 -3.91
N ASN A 46 4.76 -6.82 -2.78
CA ASN A 46 3.86 -7.77 -2.14
C ASN A 46 2.40 -7.30 -2.15
N THR A 47 1.50 -8.23 -2.37
CA THR A 47 0.05 -8.01 -2.20
C THR A 47 -0.37 -8.33 -0.78
N PHE A 48 -1.35 -7.58 -0.26
CA PHE A 48 -1.91 -7.79 1.07
C PHE A 48 -3.33 -8.35 0.96
N THR A 49 -3.71 -9.20 1.91
CA THR A 49 -5.12 -9.49 2.15
C THR A 49 -5.76 -8.38 2.99
N ASP A 50 -7.08 -8.24 2.93
CA ASP A 50 -7.80 -7.20 3.69
C ASP A 50 -7.50 -7.28 5.20
N ASP A 51 -7.43 -8.50 5.75
CA ASP A 51 -7.05 -8.75 7.15
C ASP A 51 -5.61 -8.30 7.45
N ALA A 52 -4.70 -8.52 6.50
CA ALA A 52 -3.30 -8.12 6.64
C ALA A 52 -3.17 -6.59 6.69
N ILE A 53 -3.93 -5.83 5.89
CA ILE A 53 -3.95 -4.36 5.98
C ILE A 53 -4.40 -3.88 7.36
N GLY A 54 -5.40 -4.53 7.98
CA GLY A 54 -5.82 -4.24 9.34
C GLY A 54 -4.71 -4.47 10.37
N ILE A 55 -3.92 -5.54 10.21
CA ILE A 55 -2.78 -5.82 11.09
C ILE A 55 -1.63 -4.87 10.82
N LEU A 56 -1.35 -4.50 9.57
CA LEU A 56 -0.37 -3.47 9.24
C LEU A 56 -0.76 -2.15 9.91
N ALA A 57 -2.03 -1.75 9.87
CA ALA A 57 -2.54 -0.58 10.58
C ALA A 57 -2.33 -0.71 12.11
N ALA A 58 -2.44 -1.91 12.69
CA ALA A 58 -2.14 -2.14 14.11
C ALA A 58 -0.64 -2.08 14.42
N ILE A 59 0.22 -2.67 13.58
CA ILE A 59 1.68 -2.49 13.63
C ILE A 59 2.00 -1.01 13.52
N LEU A 60 1.24 -0.28 12.71
CA LEU A 60 1.33 1.16 12.52
C LEU A 60 0.66 1.98 13.62
N LYS A 61 0.12 1.38 14.68
CA LYS A 61 -0.42 2.08 15.88
C LYS A 61 0.34 1.75 17.16
N GLY A 62 1.11 0.66 17.17
CA GLY A 62 1.92 0.24 18.32
C GLY A 62 2.98 1.26 18.76
N SER A 63 3.75 0.91 19.79
CA SER A 63 4.75 1.81 20.40
C SER A 63 6.04 1.99 19.59
N ASN A 64 6.29 1.16 18.58
CA ASN A 64 7.56 1.19 17.85
C ASN A 64 7.70 2.44 16.97
N PRO A 65 8.85 3.12 17.01
CA PRO A 65 9.09 4.34 16.24
C PRO A 65 9.39 3.99 14.78
N ILE A 66 8.36 3.67 14.01
CA ILE A 66 8.51 3.43 12.56
C ILE A 66 8.72 4.79 11.89
N GLU A 67 9.91 4.96 11.29
CA GLU A 67 10.39 6.18 10.64
C GLU A 67 10.22 6.11 9.11
N SER A 68 10.35 4.92 8.52
CA SER A 68 10.18 4.72 7.08
C SER A 68 9.25 3.54 6.79
N LEU A 69 8.31 3.76 5.87
CA LEU A 69 7.40 2.73 5.37
C LEU A 69 7.39 2.76 3.84
N SER A 70 7.78 1.64 3.23
CA SER A 70 7.69 1.43 1.79
C SER A 70 6.67 0.34 1.46
N LEU A 71 5.68 0.71 0.65
CA LEU A 71 4.58 -0.13 0.18
C LEU A 71 4.48 -0.06 -1.34
N ARG A 72 5.63 -0.07 -2.02
CA ARG A 72 5.68 0.14 -3.47
C ARG A 72 5.16 -1.09 -4.20
N SER A 73 4.32 -0.90 -5.20
CA SER A 73 3.81 -1.99 -6.04
C SER A 73 3.09 -3.09 -5.22
N CYS A 74 2.31 -2.69 -4.22
CA CYS A 74 1.63 -3.59 -3.30
C CYS A 74 0.17 -3.88 -3.64
N SER A 75 -0.29 -3.45 -4.82
CA SER A 75 -1.69 -3.53 -5.26
C SER A 75 -2.69 -2.87 -4.31
N LEU A 76 -2.27 -1.83 -3.59
CA LEU A 76 -3.13 -1.10 -2.66
C LEU A 76 -4.26 -0.38 -3.39
N LYS A 77 -5.41 -0.28 -2.71
CA LYS A 77 -6.62 0.41 -3.16
C LYS A 77 -6.96 1.57 -2.24
N ASP A 78 -7.89 2.42 -2.65
CA ASP A 78 -8.34 3.58 -1.85
C ASP A 78 -8.80 3.20 -0.44
N LEU A 79 -9.49 2.06 -0.27
CA LEU A 79 -9.95 1.60 1.04
C LEU A 79 -8.78 1.29 1.99
N ASP A 80 -7.70 0.70 1.47
CA ASP A 80 -6.51 0.40 2.24
C ASP A 80 -5.86 1.69 2.74
N ILE A 81 -5.84 2.73 1.89
CA ILE A 81 -5.31 4.05 2.26
C ILE A 81 -6.15 4.71 3.36
N ILE A 82 -7.48 4.54 3.37
CA ILE A 82 -8.31 5.03 4.48
C ILE A 82 -7.89 4.38 5.80
N HIS A 83 -7.71 3.06 5.81
CA HIS A 83 -7.29 2.32 7.01
C HIS A 83 -5.87 2.70 7.46
N LEU A 84 -4.94 2.80 6.52
CA LEU A 84 -3.54 3.15 6.81
C LEU A 84 -3.40 4.61 7.24
N ALA A 85 -4.12 5.55 6.64
CA ALA A 85 -4.08 6.96 7.01
C ALA A 85 -4.47 7.17 8.48
N HIS A 86 -5.52 6.49 8.96
CA HIS A 86 -5.91 6.56 10.37
C HIS A 86 -4.81 6.04 11.30
N ALA A 87 -4.08 4.98 10.91
CA ALA A 87 -2.97 4.49 11.71
C ALA A 87 -1.76 5.43 11.65
N ILE A 88 -1.38 5.87 10.46
CA ILE A 88 -0.24 6.77 10.25
C ILE A 88 -0.42 8.08 11.01
N CYS A 89 -1.61 8.71 10.95
CA CYS A 89 -1.86 9.97 11.68
C CYS A 89 -1.83 9.84 13.20
N THR A 90 -2.00 8.63 13.76
CA THR A 90 -1.81 8.43 15.22
C THR A 90 -0.34 8.46 15.62
N ARG A 91 0.58 8.26 14.67
CA ARG A 91 2.02 8.38 14.90
C ARG A 91 2.56 9.69 14.40
N LYS A 92 3.49 10.24 15.18
CA LYS A 92 4.18 11.49 14.87
C LYS A 92 5.67 11.26 14.57
N CYS A 93 6.08 10.05 14.19
CA CYS A 93 7.49 9.71 13.94
C CYS A 93 7.79 9.30 12.49
N LEU A 94 6.79 9.13 11.63
CA LEU A 94 7.01 8.70 10.24
C LEU A 94 7.61 9.85 9.43
N VAL A 95 8.78 9.61 8.84
CA VAL A 95 9.55 10.56 8.05
C VAL A 95 9.38 10.30 6.55
N HIS A 96 9.31 9.03 6.16
CA HIS A 96 9.28 8.59 4.78
C HIS A 96 8.12 7.62 4.52
N LEU A 97 7.33 7.90 3.47
CA LEU A 97 6.23 7.06 3.02
C LEU A 97 6.30 6.86 1.50
N ASP A 98 6.47 5.63 1.05
CA ASP A 98 6.39 5.27 -0.37
C ASP A 98 5.12 4.43 -0.64
N LEU A 99 4.24 4.99 -1.47
CA LEU A 99 3.01 4.36 -1.97
C LEU A 99 3.04 4.22 -3.50
N SER A 100 4.21 4.36 -4.12
CA SER A 100 4.37 4.36 -5.57
C SER A 100 3.98 3.03 -6.20
N LYS A 101 3.62 3.07 -7.49
CA LYS A 101 3.20 1.92 -8.31
C LYS A 101 1.98 1.17 -7.76
N ASN A 102 1.10 1.85 -7.04
CA ASN A 102 -0.20 1.32 -6.64
C ASN A 102 -1.31 2.00 -7.46
N PRO A 103 -1.66 1.49 -8.66
CA PRO A 103 -2.64 2.13 -9.53
C PRO A 103 -4.06 2.13 -8.95
N GLY A 104 -4.35 1.26 -7.97
CA GLY A 104 -5.62 1.24 -7.25
C GLY A 104 -5.82 2.39 -6.26
N ILE A 105 -4.78 3.18 -5.98
CA ILE A 105 -4.87 4.45 -5.25
C ILE A 105 -5.30 5.52 -6.24
N THR A 106 -6.56 5.92 -6.18
CA THR A 106 -7.14 6.91 -7.10
C THR A 106 -7.32 8.26 -6.42
N SER A 107 -7.91 9.22 -7.12
CA SER A 107 -8.22 10.52 -6.52
C SER A 107 -9.23 10.47 -5.35
N ALA A 108 -9.85 9.31 -5.09
CA ALA A 108 -10.73 9.14 -3.93
C ALA A 108 -9.96 9.16 -2.60
N SER A 109 -8.69 8.74 -2.59
CA SER A 109 -7.82 8.76 -1.40
C SER A 109 -7.02 10.06 -1.22
N SER A 110 -7.20 11.05 -2.09
CA SER A 110 -6.53 12.35 -1.97
C SER A 110 -6.80 13.08 -0.63
N PRO A 111 -8.03 13.08 -0.08
CA PRO A 111 -8.28 13.64 1.26
C PRO A 111 -7.51 12.92 2.37
N GLU A 112 -7.41 11.60 2.31
CA GLU A 112 -6.72 10.74 3.28
C GLU A 112 -5.22 11.01 3.27
N ILE A 113 -4.63 11.10 2.08
CA ILE A 113 -3.22 11.47 1.91
C ILE A 113 -3.00 12.91 2.41
N GLY A 114 -3.92 13.83 2.12
CA GLY A 114 -3.89 15.19 2.68
C GLY A 114 -3.91 15.20 4.21
N ARG A 115 -4.74 14.34 4.83
CA ARG A 115 -4.75 14.15 6.28
C ARG A 115 -3.44 13.62 6.82
N ILE A 116 -2.75 12.73 6.10
CA ILE A 116 -1.40 12.27 6.49
C ILE A 116 -0.41 13.44 6.46
N ILE A 117 -0.41 14.23 5.39
CA ILE A 117 0.48 15.40 5.22
C ILE A 117 0.31 16.41 6.36
N GLN A 118 -0.94 16.69 6.76
CA GLN A 118 -1.23 17.64 7.84
C GLN A 118 -1.11 17.04 9.24
N GLY A 119 -1.41 15.74 9.39
CA GLY A 119 -1.49 15.05 10.67
C GLY A 119 -0.13 14.58 11.20
N VAL A 120 0.84 14.36 10.32
CA VAL A 120 2.17 13.85 10.69
C VAL A 120 3.23 14.94 10.50
N PRO A 121 3.60 15.71 11.54
CA PRO A 121 4.51 16.84 11.41
C PRO A 121 5.97 16.46 11.15
N THR A 122 6.32 15.17 11.24
CA THR A 122 7.68 14.66 10.97
C THR A 122 7.87 14.16 9.55
N ILE A 123 6.80 14.08 8.75
CA ILE A 123 6.88 13.54 7.40
C ILE A 123 7.63 14.52 6.50
N LYS A 124 8.65 14.01 5.82
CA LYS A 124 9.54 14.76 4.92
C LYS A 124 9.38 14.34 3.47
N SER A 125 9.13 13.05 3.20
CA SER A 125 8.90 12.56 1.84
C SER A 125 7.69 11.67 1.71
N ILE A 126 6.91 11.90 0.65
CA ILE A 126 5.81 11.04 0.21
C ILE A 126 5.97 10.78 -1.29
N HIS A 127 5.94 9.49 -1.67
CA HIS A 127 6.04 9.07 -3.07
C HIS A 127 4.73 8.43 -3.55
N LEU A 128 4.14 8.99 -4.60
CA LEU A 128 2.87 8.55 -5.20
C LEU A 128 3.00 8.30 -6.71
N VAL A 129 4.22 8.20 -7.25
CA VAL A 129 4.45 7.95 -8.68
C VAL A 129 3.79 6.64 -9.11
N GLY A 130 3.08 6.63 -10.24
CA GLY A 130 2.41 5.42 -10.73
C GLY A 130 1.17 5.01 -9.93
N THR A 131 0.59 5.93 -9.16
CA THR A 131 -0.77 5.80 -8.63
C THR A 131 -1.80 6.30 -9.64
N GLY A 132 -3.07 5.94 -9.46
CA GLY A 132 -4.19 6.34 -10.30
C GLY A 132 -4.79 7.71 -9.95
N ILE A 133 -4.03 8.59 -9.28
CA ILE A 133 -4.51 9.93 -8.91
C ILE A 133 -4.62 10.81 -10.15
N LEU A 134 -5.80 11.35 -10.37
CA LEU A 134 -6.14 12.28 -11.46
C LEU A 134 -6.25 13.72 -10.92
N GLU A 135 -6.23 14.70 -11.82
CA GLU A 135 -6.40 16.12 -11.50
C GLU A 135 -7.68 16.39 -10.66
N LYS A 136 -8.78 15.70 -10.99
CA LYS A 136 -10.04 15.77 -10.27
C LYS A 136 -9.83 15.25 -8.83
N ASN A 137 -9.90 16.16 -7.86
CA ASN A 137 -9.65 15.98 -6.40
C ASN A 137 -8.20 16.17 -5.92
N SER A 138 -7.25 16.48 -6.80
CA SER A 138 -5.89 16.86 -6.39
C SER A 138 -5.83 18.18 -5.61
N SER A 139 -6.91 18.98 -5.63
CA SER A 139 -7.06 20.19 -4.82
C SER A 139 -6.90 19.93 -3.32
N HIS A 140 -7.32 18.77 -2.82
CA HIS A 140 -7.16 18.39 -1.41
C HIS A 140 -5.69 18.25 -1.01
N LEU A 141 -4.86 17.71 -1.91
CA LEU A 141 -3.42 17.59 -1.69
C LEU A 141 -2.77 18.98 -1.66
N ILE A 142 -3.17 19.86 -2.57
CA ILE A 142 -2.68 21.25 -2.59
C ILE A 142 -3.07 22.00 -1.30
N SER A 143 -4.33 21.92 -0.88
CA SER A 143 -4.77 22.55 0.38
C SER A 143 -4.07 21.95 1.60
N ALA A 144 -3.76 20.65 1.57
CA ALA A 144 -3.02 20.00 2.64
C ALA A 144 -1.59 20.53 2.74
N LEU A 145 -0.93 20.74 1.60
CA LEU A 145 0.42 21.31 1.52
C LEU A 145 0.48 22.76 1.97
N GLU A 146 -0.56 23.57 1.74
CA GLU A 146 -0.59 24.96 2.20
C GLU A 146 -0.54 25.08 3.73
N GLY A 147 -0.97 24.05 4.46
CA GLY A 147 -0.92 23.98 5.93
C GLY A 147 0.23 23.15 6.50
N CYS A 148 1.12 22.60 5.67
CA CYS A 148 2.22 21.74 6.11
C CYS A 148 3.57 22.36 5.76
N PHE A 149 4.49 22.41 6.73
CA PHE A 149 5.81 23.01 6.56
C PHE A 149 6.96 22.00 6.65
N SER A 150 6.69 20.76 7.08
CA SER A 150 7.72 19.73 7.25
C SER A 150 8.07 18.99 5.95
N LEU A 151 7.11 18.91 5.02
CA LEU A 151 7.24 18.12 3.81
C LEU A 151 8.20 18.79 2.82
N GLN A 152 9.25 18.05 2.44
CA GLN A 152 10.30 18.51 1.53
C GLN A 152 10.12 17.91 0.13
N VAL A 153 9.61 16.68 0.06
CA VAL A 153 9.46 15.93 -1.19
C VAL A 153 8.03 15.37 -1.28
N LEU A 154 7.31 15.75 -2.33
CA LEU A 154 6.07 15.09 -2.73
C LEU A 154 6.17 14.72 -4.20
N GLU A 155 6.24 13.43 -4.51
CA GLU A 155 6.22 12.95 -5.88
C GLU A 155 4.81 12.51 -6.26
N LEU A 156 4.21 13.19 -7.24
CA LEU A 156 2.87 12.89 -7.74
C LEU A 156 2.94 12.17 -9.10
N PRO A 157 1.92 11.37 -9.47
CA PRO A 157 1.89 10.77 -10.80
C PRO A 157 1.62 11.83 -11.87
N PHE A 158 2.14 11.63 -13.09
CA PHE A 158 1.95 12.57 -14.21
C PHE A 158 0.46 12.82 -14.56
N SER A 159 -0.42 11.89 -14.19
CA SER A 159 -1.86 11.95 -14.40
C SER A 159 -2.58 13.06 -13.64
N VAL A 160 -1.94 13.70 -12.65
CA VAL A 160 -2.51 14.89 -11.98
C VAL A 160 -2.48 16.15 -12.83
N GLY A 161 -1.70 16.15 -13.92
CA GLY A 161 -1.55 17.30 -14.83
C GLY A 161 -0.52 18.33 -14.36
N TYR A 162 0.04 19.07 -15.33
CA TYR A 162 1.15 20.01 -15.10
C TYR A 162 0.81 21.14 -14.12
N ARG A 163 -0.45 21.60 -14.10
CA ARG A 163 -0.90 22.68 -13.21
C ARG A 163 -0.75 22.33 -11.74
N VAL A 164 -1.14 21.10 -11.37
CA VAL A 164 -1.02 20.58 -10.00
C VAL A 164 0.45 20.37 -9.64
N LEU A 165 1.25 19.83 -10.58
CA LEU A 165 2.69 19.62 -10.37
C LEU A 165 3.44 20.95 -10.16
N ASP A 166 3.17 21.96 -10.98
CA ASP A 166 3.79 23.28 -10.86
C ASP A 166 3.42 23.94 -9.54
N ARG A 167 2.14 23.89 -9.15
CA ARG A 167 1.68 24.43 -7.86
C ARG A 167 2.31 23.71 -6.67
N THR A 168 2.38 22.38 -6.71
CA THR A 168 3.04 21.56 -5.69
C THR A 168 4.50 21.98 -5.55
N ARG A 169 5.22 22.14 -6.67
CA ARG A 169 6.61 22.58 -6.68
C ARG A 169 6.79 23.97 -6.07
N GLU A 170 5.90 24.92 -6.35
CA GLU A 170 5.93 26.26 -5.75
C GLU A 170 5.77 26.20 -4.22
N LEU A 171 4.82 25.41 -3.74
CA LEU A 171 4.57 25.24 -2.31
C LEU A 171 5.74 24.57 -1.58
N LEU A 172 6.30 23.49 -2.15
CA LEU A 172 7.47 22.83 -1.58
C LEU A 172 8.70 23.75 -1.54
N LYS A 173 8.91 24.59 -2.56
CA LYS A 173 9.98 25.59 -2.54
C LYS A 173 9.80 26.59 -1.39
N LYS A 174 8.57 27.06 -1.15
CA LYS A 174 8.27 27.96 -0.02
C LYS A 174 8.56 27.27 1.32
N ASN A 175 8.18 26.01 1.47
CA ASN A 175 8.46 25.25 2.70
C ASN A 175 9.95 25.10 2.95
N LYS A 176 10.74 24.81 1.90
CA LYS A 176 12.19 24.73 2.01
C LYS A 176 12.83 26.07 2.40
N THR A 177 12.38 27.17 1.81
CA THR A 177 12.88 28.50 2.21
C THR A 177 12.52 28.85 3.65
N LEU A 178 11.38 28.37 4.16
CA LEU A 178 10.99 28.60 5.56
C LEU A 178 11.80 27.72 6.52
N SER A 179 12.12 26.47 6.17
CA SER A 179 13.01 25.63 6.97
C SER A 179 14.41 26.24 7.07
N ASP A 180 14.96 26.68 5.92
CA ASP A 180 16.30 27.25 5.85
C ASP A 180 16.39 28.57 6.66
N VAL A 181 15.33 29.40 6.67
CA VAL A 181 15.28 30.63 7.48
C VAL A 181 15.07 30.34 8.98
N SER A 182 14.38 29.26 9.33
CA SER A 182 14.16 28.88 10.74
C SER A 182 15.38 28.24 11.41
N ASP A 183 16.28 27.63 10.65
CA ASP A 183 17.52 27.05 11.17
C ASP A 183 18.56 28.13 11.58
N ASP A 184 18.41 29.38 11.08
CA ASP A 184 19.26 30.54 11.43
C ASP A 184 18.79 31.33 12.68
N LEU A 185 17.64 30.97 13.27
CA LEU A 185 17.10 31.63 14.47
C LEU A 185 17.15 30.67 15.68
N PRO A 186 17.79 31.04 16.81
CA PRO A 186 17.93 30.14 17.95
C PRO A 186 16.56 29.86 18.60
N GLU A 187 15.99 28.69 18.32
CA GLU A 187 15.18 27.79 19.15
C GLU A 187 14.15 28.36 20.14
N LYS A 188 13.60 29.57 19.93
CA LYS A 188 12.64 30.20 20.88
C LYS A 188 11.29 30.62 20.32
N ALA A 189 10.97 30.37 19.05
CA ALA A 189 9.72 30.86 18.44
C ALA A 189 8.62 29.81 18.19
N GLY A 190 8.79 28.55 18.62
CA GLY A 190 7.80 27.47 18.36
C GLY A 190 6.60 27.41 19.32
N ARG A 191 6.39 28.38 20.21
CA ARG A 191 5.37 28.29 21.29
C ARG A 191 4.19 29.27 21.20
N ILE A 192 4.08 30.13 20.19
CA ILE A 192 3.19 31.30 20.29
C ILE A 192 1.83 31.17 19.57
N LEU A 193 1.55 30.13 18.76
CA LEU A 193 0.28 30.06 18.01
C LEU A 193 -0.69 28.90 18.32
N MET A 194 -0.60 28.30 19.51
CA MET A 194 -1.65 27.39 19.99
C MET A 194 -2.15 27.88 21.35
N SER A 195 -2.97 28.94 21.34
CA SER A 195 -3.76 29.33 22.49
C SER A 195 -4.95 28.38 22.64
N GLN A 196 -4.87 27.59 23.72
CA GLN A 196 -5.97 27.13 24.57
C GLN A 196 -7.06 26.26 23.93
N ASP A 197 -6.94 24.94 24.14
CA ASP A 197 -7.78 24.30 25.15
C ASP A 197 -7.14 23.04 25.74
N SER A 198 -7.42 22.86 27.01
CA SER A 198 -6.78 22.04 28.03
C SER A 198 -6.96 20.53 27.90
N SER A 199 -5.89 19.79 28.19
CA SER A 199 -5.83 18.60 29.09
C SER A 199 -4.95 17.41 28.65
N GLU A 200 -3.77 17.60 28.04
CA GLU A 200 -2.76 16.50 28.00
C GLU A 200 -1.32 17.02 28.18
N VAL A 201 -1.08 17.78 29.25
CA VAL A 201 0.27 18.17 29.65
C VAL A 201 0.82 17.10 30.61
N GLY A 202 1.21 15.95 30.06
CA GLY A 202 1.78 14.85 30.83
C GLY A 202 2.68 13.87 30.07
N PHE A 203 2.53 13.73 28.75
CA PHE A 203 3.24 12.67 28.01
C PHE A 203 4.62 13.06 27.44
N PHE A 204 4.94 14.36 27.36
CA PHE A 204 6.12 14.83 26.63
C PHE A 204 7.45 14.81 27.40
N ARG A 205 7.49 14.23 28.61
CA ARG A 205 8.74 14.08 29.39
C ARG A 205 9.24 12.64 29.55
N GLN A 206 8.45 11.63 29.18
CA GLN A 206 8.74 10.22 29.49
C GLN A 206 9.48 9.44 28.39
N ILE A 207 9.69 10.00 27.20
CA ILE A 207 10.35 9.25 26.09
C ILE A 207 11.89 9.28 26.21
N ARG A 208 12.47 10.15 27.06
CA ARG A 208 13.94 10.23 27.22
C ARG A 208 14.56 9.20 28.19
N SER A 209 13.79 8.30 28.80
CA SER A 209 14.33 7.40 29.84
C SER A 209 14.27 5.90 29.53
N HIS A 210 13.95 5.48 28.30
CA HIS A 210 14.00 4.07 27.91
C HIS A 210 14.96 3.81 26.75
N ALA A 211 16.14 4.42 26.78
CA ALA A 211 17.30 3.93 26.05
C ALA A 211 17.75 2.58 26.64
N ARG A 212 16.90 1.54 26.51
CA ARG A 212 17.35 0.16 26.66
C ARG A 212 18.26 -0.09 25.46
N SER A 213 19.54 -0.32 25.75
CA SER A 213 20.58 -0.80 24.83
C SER A 213 20.07 -1.13 23.42
N LEU A 214 20.29 -0.23 22.46
CA LEU A 214 19.97 -0.38 21.02
C LEU A 214 20.85 -1.48 20.38
N LYS A 215 20.68 -2.72 20.85
CA LYS A 215 21.25 -3.91 20.24
C LYS A 215 20.12 -4.61 19.50
N PRO A 216 20.31 -4.97 18.23
CA PRO A 216 19.31 -5.73 17.50
C PRO A 216 19.03 -7.03 18.27
N GLN A 217 17.80 -7.21 18.74
CA GLN A 217 17.36 -8.55 19.11
C GLN A 217 17.14 -9.35 17.84
N ILE A 218 17.59 -10.60 17.84
CA ILE A 218 17.47 -11.53 16.71
C ILE A 218 15.98 -11.75 16.46
N ILE A 219 15.47 -11.26 15.33
CA ILE A 219 14.11 -11.58 14.87
C ILE A 219 14.20 -12.92 14.15
N PRO A 220 13.45 -13.96 14.58
CA PRO A 220 13.44 -15.24 13.89
C PRO A 220 12.89 -15.08 12.47
N SER A 221 13.42 -15.85 11.52
CA SER A 221 12.97 -15.82 10.13
C SER A 221 11.47 -16.11 10.04
N LEU A 222 10.70 -15.16 9.51
CA LEU A 222 9.28 -15.35 9.26
C LEU A 222 9.11 -16.11 7.94
N ALA A 223 8.91 -17.42 8.02
CA ALA A 223 8.50 -18.23 6.87
C ALA A 223 7.04 -17.89 6.50
N THR A 224 6.82 -17.59 5.21
CA THR A 224 5.49 -17.59 4.60
C THR A 224 4.95 -19.01 4.61
N SER A 225 3.69 -19.20 4.98
CA SER A 225 3.13 -20.53 5.23
C SER A 225 3.32 -21.49 4.04
N ASP A 226 4.03 -22.59 4.27
CA ASP A 226 3.88 -23.82 3.51
C ASP A 226 2.48 -24.35 3.79
N THR A 227 1.54 -24.00 2.92
CA THR A 227 0.27 -24.73 2.88
C THR A 227 0.53 -26.06 2.19
N GLU A 228 0.89 -27.07 2.99
CA GLU A 228 0.84 -28.47 2.57
C GLU A 228 -0.58 -28.77 2.09
N SER A 229 -0.75 -28.76 0.77
CA SER A 229 -1.99 -29.10 0.09
C SER A 229 -2.29 -30.58 0.34
N LYS A 230 -3.15 -30.86 1.33
CA LYS A 230 -3.82 -32.15 1.46
C LYS A 230 -4.55 -32.42 0.15
N ARG A 231 -3.98 -33.32 -0.66
CA ARG A 231 -4.56 -33.85 -1.90
C ARG A 231 -6.00 -34.30 -1.64
N ALA A 232 -6.95 -33.48 -2.05
CA ALA A 232 -8.32 -33.92 -2.26
C ALA A 232 -8.35 -34.79 -3.52
N SER A 233 -8.57 -36.08 -3.35
CA SER A 233 -8.79 -37.03 -4.44
C SER A 233 -10.12 -36.71 -5.13
N ASN A 234 -10.08 -35.89 -6.18
CA ASN A 234 -11.23 -35.62 -7.05
C ASN A 234 -11.43 -36.76 -8.05
N GLY A 235 -12.50 -37.54 -7.87
CA GLY A 235 -12.90 -38.66 -8.73
C GLY A 235 -13.25 -38.32 -10.18
N TYR A 236 -13.18 -37.05 -10.58
CA TYR A 236 -13.43 -36.59 -11.95
C TYR A 236 -12.21 -36.74 -12.88
N LEU A 237 -11.04 -37.13 -12.34
CA LEU A 237 -9.79 -37.26 -13.08
C LEU A 237 -9.65 -38.59 -13.86
N ALA A 238 -10.57 -39.55 -13.66
CA ALA A 238 -10.53 -40.84 -14.35
C ALA A 238 -10.70 -40.73 -15.88
N SER A 239 -11.24 -39.62 -16.36
CA SER A 239 -11.56 -39.43 -17.79
C SER A 239 -10.45 -38.76 -18.61
N PHE A 240 -9.35 -38.31 -18.00
CA PHE A 240 -8.36 -37.44 -18.67
C PHE A 240 -6.90 -37.80 -18.34
N PRO A 241 -6.35 -38.89 -18.91
CA PRO A 241 -5.02 -39.39 -18.59
C PRO A 241 -3.88 -38.44 -18.99
N HIS A 242 -4.07 -37.54 -19.97
CA HIS A 242 -3.02 -36.62 -20.45
C HIS A 242 -2.83 -35.37 -19.55
N LEU A 243 -3.81 -35.05 -18.69
CA LEU A 243 -3.76 -33.85 -17.84
C LEU A 243 -3.06 -34.09 -16.49
N GLN A 244 -2.64 -35.31 -16.19
CA GLN A 244 -1.90 -35.63 -14.95
C GLN A 244 -0.43 -35.16 -14.95
N GLN A 245 0.12 -34.75 -16.10
CA GLN A 245 1.52 -34.34 -16.21
C GLN A 245 1.80 -32.88 -15.80
N TRP A 246 0.76 -32.11 -15.47
CA TRP A 246 0.87 -30.68 -15.20
C TRP A 246 0.90 -30.47 -13.68
N VAL A 247 2.07 -30.07 -13.15
CA VAL A 247 2.35 -30.02 -11.70
C VAL A 247 1.70 -28.80 -11.00
N ASP A 248 1.24 -27.80 -11.75
CA ASP A 248 0.66 -26.57 -11.20
C ASP A 248 -0.88 -26.54 -11.32
N PRO A 249 -1.63 -26.50 -10.19
CA PRO A 249 -3.09 -26.40 -10.17
C PRO A 249 -3.65 -25.15 -10.86
N ALA A 250 -2.91 -24.03 -10.90
CA ALA A 250 -3.33 -22.80 -11.54
C ALA A 250 -3.32 -22.93 -13.08
N LEU A 251 -2.26 -23.56 -13.63
CA LEU A 251 -2.17 -23.90 -15.05
C LEU A 251 -3.26 -24.88 -15.47
N MET A 252 -3.61 -25.84 -14.60
CA MET A 252 -4.69 -26.79 -14.86
C MET A 252 -6.07 -26.12 -14.88
N ASN A 253 -6.34 -25.23 -13.92
CA ASN A 253 -7.57 -24.45 -13.90
C ASN A 253 -7.67 -23.53 -15.12
N ALA A 254 -6.59 -22.85 -15.50
CA ALA A 254 -6.56 -22.01 -16.70
C ALA A 254 -6.85 -22.81 -17.98
N ALA A 255 -6.24 -23.98 -18.15
CA ALA A 255 -6.50 -24.86 -19.30
C ALA A 255 -7.96 -25.34 -19.36
N MET A 256 -8.56 -25.66 -18.20
CA MET A 256 -9.99 -26.00 -18.10
C MET A 256 -10.88 -24.81 -18.49
N TYR A 257 -10.60 -23.61 -17.99
CA TYR A 257 -11.35 -22.40 -18.35
C TYR A 257 -11.27 -22.10 -19.84
N ILE A 258 -10.09 -22.22 -20.45
CA ILE A 258 -9.89 -21.99 -21.89
C ILE A 258 -10.74 -22.97 -22.72
N LYS A 259 -10.77 -24.27 -22.38
CA LYS A 259 -11.62 -25.24 -23.10
C LYS A 259 -13.11 -25.00 -22.91
N VAL A 260 -13.54 -24.58 -21.73
CA VAL A 260 -14.94 -24.24 -21.46
C VAL A 260 -15.36 -23.01 -22.27
N LEU A 261 -14.48 -22.01 -22.38
CA LEU A 261 -14.72 -20.83 -23.22
C LEU A 261 -14.79 -21.20 -24.70
N ASP A 262 -13.86 -22.03 -25.19
CA ASP A 262 -13.84 -22.49 -26.59
C ASP A 262 -15.13 -23.22 -26.97
N LYS A 263 -15.64 -24.10 -26.08
CA LYS A 263 -16.93 -24.76 -26.28
C LYS A 263 -18.11 -23.78 -26.29
N ARG A 264 -18.09 -22.75 -25.44
CA ARG A 264 -19.14 -21.71 -25.41
C ARG A 264 -19.11 -20.84 -26.66
N CYS A 265 -17.92 -20.52 -27.17
CA CYS A 265 -17.73 -19.81 -28.44
C CYS A 265 -18.31 -20.61 -29.61
N ASN A 266 -17.99 -21.90 -29.71
CA ASN A 266 -18.53 -22.77 -30.76
C ASN A 266 -20.06 -22.86 -30.73
N MET A 267 -20.67 -22.99 -29.54
CA MET A 267 -22.13 -22.99 -29.42
C MET A 267 -22.77 -21.65 -29.80
N LEU A 268 -22.11 -20.53 -29.51
CA LEU A 268 -22.55 -19.20 -29.91
C LEU A 268 -22.50 -19.04 -31.44
N ASP A 269 -21.43 -19.51 -32.08
CA ASP A 269 -21.27 -19.45 -33.53
C ASP A 269 -22.31 -20.31 -34.25
N GLU A 270 -22.59 -21.52 -33.74
CA GLU A 270 -23.70 -22.35 -34.23
C GLU A 270 -25.04 -21.62 -34.11
N HIS A 271 -25.33 -21.02 -32.95
CA HIS A 271 -26.57 -20.29 -32.74
C HIS A 271 -26.72 -19.07 -33.67
N LEU A 272 -25.64 -18.33 -33.90
CA LEU A 272 -25.61 -17.21 -34.84
C LEU A 272 -25.81 -17.68 -36.28
N SER A 273 -25.20 -18.81 -36.66
CA SER A 273 -25.37 -19.43 -37.98
C SER A 273 -26.82 -19.85 -38.21
N GLU A 274 -27.47 -20.44 -37.20
CA GLU A 274 -28.86 -20.88 -37.27
C GLU A 274 -29.80 -19.68 -37.38
N LYS A 275 -29.56 -18.62 -36.59
CA LYS A 275 -30.33 -17.38 -36.68
C LYS A 275 -30.21 -16.72 -38.05
N ARG A 276 -29.02 -16.72 -38.65
CA ARG A 276 -28.78 -16.21 -40.01
C ARG A 276 -29.55 -17.02 -41.06
N ASN A 277 -29.54 -18.34 -40.96
CA ASN A 277 -30.29 -19.22 -41.85
C ASN A 277 -31.81 -19.02 -41.74
N ARG A 278 -32.34 -18.84 -40.53
CA ARG A 278 -33.77 -18.51 -40.33
C ARG A 278 -34.17 -17.19 -40.98
N ILE A 279 -33.31 -16.16 -40.92
CA ILE A 279 -33.57 -14.87 -41.58
C ILE A 279 -33.58 -15.02 -43.11
N LEU A 280 -32.64 -15.78 -43.67
CA LEU A 280 -32.57 -16.06 -45.10
C LEU A 280 -33.80 -16.83 -45.59
N ALA A 281 -34.26 -17.84 -44.84
CA ALA A 281 -35.47 -18.60 -45.16
C ALA A 281 -36.72 -17.70 -45.21
N ARG A 282 -36.86 -16.74 -44.28
CA ARG A 282 -37.97 -15.76 -44.29
C ARG A 282 -37.93 -14.81 -45.49
N ARG A 283 -36.74 -14.41 -45.94
CA ARG A 283 -36.55 -13.56 -47.13
C ARG A 283 -36.77 -14.30 -48.45
N GLY A 284 -36.61 -15.63 -48.47
CA GLY A 284 -36.90 -16.47 -49.63
C GLY A 284 -38.38 -16.78 -49.86
N GLN A 285 -39.24 -16.62 -48.84
CA GLN A 285 -40.69 -16.85 -48.93
C GLN A 285 -41.52 -15.60 -49.34
N THR A 286 -40.86 -14.47 -49.59
CA THR A 286 -41.50 -13.18 -49.97
C THR A 286 -41.26 -12.81 -51.43
N ARG A 287 -41.29 -13.80 -52.33
CA ARG A 287 -41.35 -13.62 -53.78
C ARG A 287 -42.50 -14.42 -54.35
#